data_AF-A0A482V7Y0-F1
#
_entry.id   AF-A0A482V7Y0-F1
#
_cell.length_a   1.000
_cell.length_b   1.000
_cell.length_c   1.000
_cell.angle_alpha   90.00
_cell.angle_beta   90.00
_cell.angle_gamma   90.00
#
_symmetry.space_group_name_H-M   'P 1'
#
loop_
_entity.id
_entity.type
_entity.pdbx_description
1 polymer ?
#
loop_
_entity_poly.entity_id
_entity_poly.type
_entity_poly.pdbx_seq_one_letter_code
_entity_poly.pdbx_strand_id
1 'polypeptide(L)'
;FLIFNKYHIPRENILNKNADVTPEGKYVTPFKNPKDRHGAALGALSVGRVNITGICENYGTKALTIAIRYAAVRKQFGPDGQEEVPILEYQSHQHRLLPYLAGAYVIRFFSMFLIEKTYQFTIDSLLGQNKELLPDLGMEIHVVSSACKPVAGWFFRDAIQECREACGGHGYLKAAGIGDIRNDHDANCTYEGENHVLIQQTSNWLIKQWSLIESGKKIATPMRSADFLSSSSQILKNKFTANNLEEMCNPKTIVDAYQWLVCYLLKATKNKLDTLLRKDGDEFWAKNNSQVFYAKSLGIAFIQHFFLQHMLGVIEEAPDVNIRNVLLRLFSLYGLFSLEKFLATLYEGGYSQGPKATYLIHEGILTLCSDIKDDAVALIDAVAPPDFILNSVLGASDGQVYKNLQSAIFRNPYSMSRPSWWQDIVTWNANIKNKL
;
A
#
# COMPACT_ATOMS: atom_id res chain seq x y z
N PHE A 1 -5.42 26.47 13.96
CA PHE A 1 -4.20 27.23 13.63
C PHE A 1 -3.64 27.84 14.91
N LEU A 2 -2.35 28.20 14.93
CA LEU A 2 -1.70 28.81 16.09
C LEU A 2 -0.80 29.95 15.62
N ILE A 3 -0.82 31.08 16.34
CA ILE A 3 -0.03 32.27 16.02
C ILE A 3 0.75 32.68 17.27
N PHE A 4 2.04 32.88 17.12
CA PHE A 4 2.91 33.39 18.18
C PHE A 4 3.42 34.78 17.78
N ASN A 5 3.36 35.74 18.70
CA ASN A 5 3.94 37.08 18.53
C ASN A 5 4.93 37.32 19.66
N LYS A 6 6.24 37.24 19.36
CA LYS A 6 7.33 37.38 20.34
C LYS A 6 7.09 36.55 21.62
N TYR A 7 6.59 35.33 21.46
CA TYR A 7 6.28 34.45 22.57
C TYR A 7 7.57 33.83 23.12
N HIS A 8 7.89 34.12 24.39
CA HIS A 8 9.08 33.63 25.06
C HIS A 8 8.77 32.35 25.83
N ILE A 9 9.64 31.36 25.72
CA ILE A 9 9.61 30.13 26.53
C ILE A 9 10.98 29.93 27.21
N PRO A 10 11.04 29.31 28.39
CA PRO A 10 12.30 28.93 29.01
C PRO A 10 13.14 28.05 28.07
N ARG A 11 14.47 28.18 28.14
CA ARG A 11 15.41 27.40 27.32
C ARG A 11 15.24 25.90 27.57
N GLU A 12 14.93 25.55 28.81
CA GLU A 12 14.74 24.19 29.33
C GLU A 12 13.56 23.46 28.68
N ASN A 13 12.67 24.18 27.98
CA ASN A 13 11.55 23.59 27.25
C ASN A 13 11.96 22.97 25.90
N ILE A 14 13.22 23.10 25.48
CA ILE A 14 13.74 22.49 24.26
C ILE A 14 13.82 20.95 24.40
N LEU A 15 13.38 20.23 23.37
CA LEU A 15 13.59 18.78 23.28
C LEU A 15 15.03 18.50 22.84
N ASN A 16 15.96 18.31 23.80
CA ASN A 16 17.41 18.31 23.56
C ASN A 16 18.10 16.94 23.48
N LYS A 17 17.36 15.84 23.31
CA LYS A 17 17.95 14.47 23.31
C LYS A 17 19.11 14.30 22.31
N ASN A 18 18.95 14.80 21.08
CA ASN A 18 19.91 14.61 19.99
C ASN A 18 20.80 15.85 19.74
N ALA A 19 20.48 16.97 20.37
CA ALA A 19 21.20 18.23 20.29
C ALA A 19 20.68 19.22 21.33
N ASP A 20 21.55 20.10 21.83
CA ASP A 20 21.18 21.12 22.82
C ASP A 20 21.73 22.51 22.43
N VAL A 21 21.24 23.53 23.12
CA VAL A 21 21.75 24.90 23.08
C VAL A 21 22.19 25.29 24.49
N THR A 22 23.47 25.64 24.65
CA THR A 22 24.01 26.07 25.95
C THR A 22 23.40 27.41 26.40
N PRO A 23 23.49 27.80 27.68
CA PRO A 23 23.04 29.11 28.16
C PRO A 23 23.65 30.29 27.39
N GLU A 24 24.85 30.11 26.83
CA GLU A 24 25.56 31.10 26.00
C GLU A 24 25.10 31.10 24.52
N GLY A 25 24.14 30.25 24.15
CA GLY A 25 23.59 30.16 22.80
C GLY A 25 24.36 29.24 21.85
N LYS A 26 25.24 28.36 22.35
CA LYS A 26 26.04 27.47 21.49
C LYS A 26 25.31 26.15 21.20
N TYR A 27 25.22 25.76 19.94
CA TYR A 27 24.72 24.45 19.54
C TYR A 27 25.71 23.33 19.86
N VAL A 28 25.23 22.25 20.48
CA VAL A 28 26.03 21.05 20.82
C VAL A 28 25.28 19.77 20.44
N THR A 29 26.02 18.72 20.06
CA THR A 29 25.42 17.42 19.69
C THR A 29 26.35 16.26 20.07
N PRO A 30 25.81 15.12 20.54
CA PRO A 30 26.62 13.94 20.87
C PRO A 30 27.15 13.20 19.62
N PHE A 31 26.64 13.51 18.43
CA PHE A 31 27.04 12.87 17.19
C PHE A 31 28.31 13.51 16.62
N LYS A 32 29.38 12.72 16.47
CA LYS A 32 30.64 13.19 15.86
C LYS A 32 30.51 13.39 14.34
N ASN A 33 29.74 12.53 13.68
CA ASN A 33 29.52 12.56 12.23
C ASN A 33 28.11 13.07 11.91
N PRO A 34 27.96 14.10 11.05
CA PRO A 34 26.67 14.57 10.59
C PRO A 34 25.79 13.49 9.94
N LYS A 35 26.38 12.48 9.28
CA LYS A 35 25.63 11.38 8.65
C LYS A 35 24.93 10.49 9.69
N ASP A 36 25.61 10.15 10.77
CA ASP A 36 25.07 9.31 11.84
C ASP A 36 23.90 10.00 12.54
N ARG A 37 24.05 11.32 12.80
CA ARG A 37 22.97 12.16 13.32
C ARG A 37 21.75 12.16 12.40
N HIS A 38 21.99 12.26 11.09
CA HIS A 38 20.93 12.27 10.09
C HIS A 38 20.18 10.93 10.03
N GLY A 39 20.90 9.80 9.97
CA GLY A 39 20.29 8.46 9.97
C GLY A 39 19.45 8.19 11.23
N ALA A 40 19.99 8.54 12.41
CA ALA A 40 19.27 8.40 13.69
C ALA A 40 17.98 9.24 13.73
N ALA A 41 18.05 10.50 13.27
CA ALA A 41 16.89 11.38 13.20
C ALA A 41 15.84 10.88 12.19
N LEU A 42 16.27 10.44 11.00
CA LEU A 42 15.37 9.94 9.96
C LEU A 42 14.64 8.67 10.40
N GLY A 43 15.33 7.74 11.07
CA GLY A 43 14.68 6.54 11.62
C GLY A 43 13.57 6.89 12.62
N ALA A 44 13.84 7.79 13.56
CA ALA A 44 12.85 8.26 14.54
C ALA A 44 11.66 8.99 13.88
N LEU A 45 11.91 9.80 12.84
CA LEU A 45 10.86 10.50 12.10
C LEU A 45 10.04 9.59 11.17
N SER A 46 10.47 8.35 10.98
CA SER A 46 9.80 7.40 10.08
C SER A 46 8.72 6.57 10.78
N VAL A 47 8.68 6.56 12.12
CA VAL A 47 7.69 5.82 12.92
C VAL A 47 6.25 6.14 12.51
N GLY A 48 5.94 7.43 12.27
CA GLY A 48 4.63 7.86 11.78
C GLY A 48 4.26 7.17 10.46
N ARG A 49 5.17 7.18 9.48
CA ARG A 49 4.97 6.57 8.15
C ARG A 49 4.82 5.05 8.21
N VAL A 50 5.60 4.40 9.09
CA VAL A 50 5.52 2.96 9.33
C VAL A 50 4.13 2.60 9.86
N ASN A 51 3.62 3.34 10.86
CA ASN A 51 2.28 3.10 11.40
C ASN A 51 1.18 3.38 10.37
N ILE A 52 1.33 4.43 9.55
CA ILE A 52 0.35 4.75 8.49
C ILE A 52 0.20 3.61 7.49
N THR A 53 1.28 2.89 7.18
CA THR A 53 1.17 1.69 6.31
C THR A 53 0.18 0.69 6.89
N GLY A 54 0.27 0.38 8.18
CA GLY A 54 -0.68 -0.50 8.87
C GLY A 54 -2.07 0.11 8.99
N ILE A 55 -2.19 1.44 9.13
CA ILE A 55 -3.49 2.12 9.14
C ILE A 55 -4.19 1.97 7.77
N CYS A 56 -3.48 2.18 6.66
CA CYS A 56 -4.01 1.97 5.31
C CYS A 56 -4.50 0.53 5.13
N GLU A 57 -3.71 -0.46 5.55
CA GLU A 57 -4.08 -1.87 5.50
C GLU A 57 -5.34 -2.17 6.32
N ASN A 58 -5.43 -1.68 7.55
CA ASN A 58 -6.62 -1.89 8.39
C ASN A 58 -7.89 -1.30 7.75
N TYR A 59 -7.83 -0.09 7.17
CA TYR A 59 -8.98 0.50 6.45
C TYR A 59 -9.36 -0.32 5.21
N GLY A 60 -8.35 -0.76 4.45
CA GLY A 60 -8.54 -1.64 3.30
C GLY A 60 -9.22 -2.95 3.68
N THR A 61 -8.71 -3.63 4.71
CA THR A 61 -9.25 -4.89 5.24
C THR A 61 -10.69 -4.71 5.73
N LYS A 62 -11.04 -3.59 6.38
CA LYS A 62 -12.44 -3.29 6.72
C LYS A 62 -13.33 -3.20 5.49
N ALA A 63 -12.93 -2.45 4.46
CA ALA A 63 -13.72 -2.30 3.24
C ALA A 63 -13.87 -3.63 2.47
N LEU A 64 -12.78 -4.41 2.39
CA LEU A 64 -12.76 -5.74 1.76
C LEU A 64 -13.65 -6.73 2.53
N THR A 65 -13.65 -6.69 3.86
CA THR A 65 -14.56 -7.50 4.70
C THR A 65 -16.01 -7.24 4.33
N ILE A 66 -16.39 -5.97 4.20
CA ILE A 66 -17.75 -5.60 3.82
C ILE A 66 -18.08 -6.09 2.42
N ALA A 67 -17.21 -5.82 1.45
CA ALA A 67 -17.48 -6.14 0.04
C ALA A 67 -17.51 -7.65 -0.23
N ILE A 68 -16.57 -8.42 0.33
CA ILE A 68 -16.47 -9.87 0.10
C ILE A 68 -17.64 -10.61 0.77
N ARG A 69 -17.97 -10.30 2.03
CA ARG A 69 -19.15 -10.87 2.70
C ARG A 69 -20.44 -10.53 1.95
N TYR A 70 -20.59 -9.27 1.53
CA TYR A 70 -21.74 -8.85 0.72
C TYR A 70 -21.79 -9.58 -0.62
N ALA A 71 -20.67 -9.76 -1.30
CA ALA A 71 -20.59 -10.44 -2.59
C ALA A 71 -20.98 -11.92 -2.52
N ALA A 72 -20.70 -12.59 -1.40
CA ALA A 72 -21.11 -13.97 -1.15
C ALA A 72 -22.62 -14.12 -0.90
N VAL A 73 -23.29 -13.08 -0.41
CA VAL A 73 -24.74 -13.10 -0.10
C VAL A 73 -25.58 -12.54 -1.25
N ARG A 74 -25.11 -11.48 -1.91
CA ARG A 74 -25.86 -10.78 -2.96
C ARG A 74 -25.95 -11.64 -4.20
N LYS A 75 -27.15 -12.13 -4.51
CA LYS A 75 -27.49 -12.74 -5.80
C LYS A 75 -28.03 -11.69 -6.77
N GLN A 76 -27.58 -11.74 -8.02
CA GLN A 76 -28.10 -10.90 -9.10
C GLN A 76 -27.72 -11.50 -10.46
N PHE A 77 -28.71 -11.78 -11.30
CA PHE A 77 -28.55 -12.54 -12.55
C PHE A 77 -28.04 -13.97 -12.34
N GLY A 78 -28.00 -14.75 -13.42
CA GLY A 78 -27.59 -16.15 -13.41
C GLY A 78 -27.82 -16.79 -14.77
N PRO A 79 -27.48 -18.08 -14.95
CA PRO A 79 -27.83 -18.83 -16.15
C PRO A 79 -29.34 -18.84 -16.39
N ASP A 80 -29.75 -18.80 -17.66
CA ASP A 80 -31.17 -18.79 -18.04
C ASP A 80 -31.91 -20.01 -17.47
N GLY A 81 -33.06 -19.75 -16.83
CA GLY A 81 -33.89 -20.77 -16.22
C GLY A 81 -33.36 -21.36 -14.90
N GLN A 82 -32.28 -20.82 -14.33
CA GLN A 82 -31.74 -21.21 -13.02
C GLN A 82 -31.94 -20.10 -11.98
N GLU A 83 -31.71 -20.42 -10.70
CA GLU A 83 -31.64 -19.40 -9.66
C GLU A 83 -30.49 -18.42 -9.90
N GLU A 84 -30.68 -17.18 -9.45
CA GLU A 84 -29.59 -16.22 -9.44
C GLU A 84 -28.42 -16.71 -8.58
N VAL A 85 -27.20 -16.41 -9.01
CA VAL A 85 -25.97 -16.82 -8.34
C VAL A 85 -25.37 -15.65 -7.55
N PRO A 86 -24.63 -15.92 -6.45
CA PRO A 86 -23.90 -14.88 -5.74
C PRO A 86 -22.97 -14.10 -6.67
N ILE A 87 -22.87 -12.79 -6.49
CA ILE A 87 -22.04 -11.97 -7.38
C ILE A 87 -20.55 -12.30 -7.26
N LEU A 88 -20.12 -12.92 -6.16
CA LEU A 88 -18.77 -13.47 -5.99
C LEU A 88 -18.43 -14.57 -7.00
N GLU A 89 -19.42 -15.24 -7.61
CA GLU A 89 -19.19 -16.28 -8.63
C GLU A 89 -18.76 -15.69 -10.00
N TYR A 90 -18.99 -14.40 -10.24
CA TYR A 90 -18.59 -13.79 -11.50
C TYR A 90 -17.09 -13.47 -11.52
N GLN A 91 -16.38 -13.94 -12.55
CA GLN A 91 -14.95 -13.64 -12.78
C GLN A 91 -14.65 -12.14 -12.71
N SER A 92 -15.55 -11.30 -13.26
CA SER A 92 -15.41 -9.84 -13.22
C SER A 92 -15.46 -9.29 -11.79
N HIS A 93 -16.26 -9.87 -10.91
CA HIS A 93 -16.35 -9.47 -9.51
C HIS A 93 -15.15 -9.97 -8.71
N GLN A 94 -14.70 -11.20 -8.97
CA GLN A 94 -13.50 -11.78 -8.38
C GLN A 94 -12.26 -10.93 -8.71
N HIS A 95 -12.05 -10.59 -9.99
CA HIS A 95 -10.94 -9.75 -10.43
C HIS A 95 -10.94 -8.36 -9.77
N ARG A 96 -12.11 -7.81 -9.44
CA ARG A 96 -12.21 -6.50 -8.78
C ARG A 96 -11.83 -6.52 -7.31
N LEU A 97 -11.99 -7.64 -6.59
CA LEU A 97 -11.84 -7.69 -5.14
C LEU A 97 -10.67 -8.58 -4.68
N LEU A 98 -10.50 -9.76 -5.27
CA LEU A 98 -9.54 -10.76 -4.80
C LEU A 98 -8.06 -10.35 -4.96
N PRO A 99 -7.65 -9.57 -5.98
CA PRO A 99 -6.30 -9.02 -5.99
C PRO A 99 -6.02 -8.05 -4.84
N TYR A 100 -7.03 -7.29 -4.39
CA TYR A 100 -6.91 -6.45 -3.21
C TYR A 100 -6.91 -7.25 -1.90
N LEU A 101 -7.66 -8.37 -1.82
CA LEU A 101 -7.55 -9.32 -0.71
C LEU A 101 -6.13 -9.90 -0.62
N ALA A 102 -5.57 -10.33 -1.74
CA ALA A 102 -4.19 -10.79 -1.82
C ALA A 102 -3.19 -9.72 -1.35
N GLY A 103 -3.37 -8.48 -1.82
CA GLY A 103 -2.55 -7.35 -1.37
C GLY A 103 -2.72 -7.01 0.11
N ALA A 104 -3.91 -7.19 0.69
CA ALA A 104 -4.15 -7.02 2.12
C ALA A 104 -3.25 -7.94 2.95
N TYR A 105 -3.19 -9.22 2.60
CA TYR A 105 -2.31 -10.18 3.25
C TYR A 105 -0.82 -9.84 3.09
N VAL A 106 -0.37 -9.59 1.85
CA VAL A 106 1.04 -9.30 1.57
C VAL A 106 1.50 -8.03 2.31
N ILE A 107 0.72 -6.96 2.25
CA ILE A 107 1.06 -5.68 2.88
C ILE A 107 0.92 -5.78 4.41
N ARG A 108 -0.03 -6.56 4.93
CA ARG A 108 -0.18 -6.80 6.37
C ARG A 108 1.08 -7.41 6.96
N PHE A 109 1.55 -8.54 6.42
CA PHE A 109 2.78 -9.19 6.91
C PHE A 109 3.98 -8.26 6.81
N PHE A 110 4.12 -7.54 5.70
CA PHE A 110 5.19 -6.56 5.55
C PHE A 110 5.10 -5.41 6.56
N SER A 111 3.89 -4.91 6.85
CA SER A 111 3.69 -3.84 7.83
C SER A 111 4.08 -4.28 9.23
N MET A 112 3.76 -5.52 9.61
CA MET A 112 4.14 -6.11 10.90
C MET A 112 5.66 -6.21 11.03
N PHE A 113 6.33 -6.72 9.98
CA PHE A 113 7.79 -6.77 9.91
C PHE A 113 8.42 -5.38 10.04
N LEU A 114 7.91 -4.38 9.31
CA LEU A 114 8.49 -3.04 9.33
C LEU A 114 8.28 -2.37 10.71
N ILE A 115 7.14 -2.60 11.36
CA ILE A 115 6.87 -2.16 12.74
C ILE A 115 7.87 -2.81 13.70
N GLU A 116 8.09 -4.13 13.60
CA GLU A 116 9.05 -4.85 14.45
C GLU A 116 10.47 -4.30 14.30
N LYS A 117 10.95 -4.11 13.05
CA LYS A 117 12.27 -3.53 12.78
C LYS A 117 12.40 -2.10 13.31
N THR A 118 11.32 -1.31 13.19
CA THR A 118 11.29 0.06 13.71
C THR A 118 11.27 0.09 15.24
N TYR A 119 10.60 -0.87 15.87
CA TYR A 119 10.60 -1.02 17.32
C TYR A 119 11.98 -1.42 17.83
N GLN A 120 12.62 -2.41 17.20
CA GLN A 120 13.99 -2.83 17.51
C GLN A 120 14.97 -1.65 17.39
N PHE A 121 14.92 -0.90 16.28
CA PHE A 121 15.72 0.31 16.10
C PHE A 121 15.49 1.33 17.23
N THR A 122 14.24 1.52 17.65
CA THR A 122 13.88 2.47 18.71
C THR A 122 14.46 2.05 20.05
N ILE A 123 14.34 0.76 20.41
CA ILE A 123 14.89 0.20 21.65
C ILE A 123 16.42 0.26 21.65
N ASP A 124 17.07 -0.18 20.57
CA ASP A 124 18.54 -0.13 20.45
C ASP A 124 19.06 1.30 20.56
N SER A 125 18.36 2.27 19.96
CA SER A 125 18.69 3.69 20.07
C SER A 125 18.54 4.22 21.50
N LEU A 126 17.49 3.83 22.22
CA LEU A 126 17.24 4.24 23.60
C LEU A 126 18.26 3.64 24.57
N LEU A 127 18.62 2.37 24.37
CA LEU A 127 19.56 1.64 25.23
C LEU A 127 21.03 1.83 24.82
N GLY A 128 21.30 2.44 23.67
CA GLY A 128 22.64 2.60 23.13
C GLY A 128 23.31 1.29 22.72
N GLN A 129 22.53 0.31 22.27
CA GLN A 129 23.01 -0.98 21.75
C GLN A 129 23.25 -0.89 20.23
N ASN A 130 24.00 -1.81 19.62
CA ASN A 130 24.16 -1.91 18.15
C ASN A 130 24.55 -0.62 17.40
N LYS A 131 25.30 0.29 18.05
CA LYS A 131 25.55 1.67 17.57
C LYS A 131 26.13 1.76 16.17
N GLU A 132 26.87 0.76 15.72
CA GLU A 132 27.50 0.72 14.39
C GLU A 132 26.48 0.46 13.27
N LEU A 133 25.46 -0.36 13.52
CA LEU A 133 24.44 -0.75 12.52
C LEU A 133 23.22 0.19 12.52
N LEU A 134 22.99 0.90 13.62
CA LEU A 134 21.87 1.82 13.81
C LEU A 134 21.73 2.87 12.68
N PRO A 135 22.80 3.57 12.24
CA PRO A 135 22.68 4.57 11.18
C PRO A 135 22.16 4.00 9.86
N ASP A 136 22.68 2.83 9.46
CA ASP A 136 22.29 2.17 8.22
C ASP A 136 20.87 1.60 8.31
N LEU A 137 20.51 0.99 9.45
CA LEU A 137 19.14 0.51 9.68
C LEU A 137 18.13 1.66 9.71
N GLY A 138 18.46 2.77 10.38
CA GLY A 138 17.61 3.96 10.41
C GLY A 138 17.41 4.59 9.02
N MET A 139 18.46 4.63 8.19
CA MET A 139 18.37 5.06 6.80
C MET A 139 17.50 4.12 5.97
N GLU A 140 17.67 2.81 6.14
CA GLU A 140 16.89 1.82 5.39
C GLU A 140 15.41 1.83 5.81
N ILE A 141 15.09 1.92 7.10
CA ILE A 141 13.71 2.12 7.61
C ILE A 141 13.09 3.37 6.99
N HIS A 142 13.83 4.47 6.95
CA HIS A 142 13.37 5.70 6.35
C HIS A 142 13.05 5.55 4.86
N VAL A 143 13.97 4.94 4.11
CA VAL A 143 13.81 4.74 2.67
C VAL A 143 12.67 3.78 2.35
N VAL A 144 12.56 2.67 3.09
CA VAL A 144 11.50 1.68 2.92
C VAL A 144 10.15 2.27 3.28
N SER A 145 10.03 2.94 4.43
CA SER A 145 8.77 3.57 4.84
C SER A 145 8.32 4.69 3.88
N SER A 146 9.26 5.43 3.29
CA SER A 146 8.98 6.46 2.27
C SER A 146 8.45 5.91 0.95
N ALA A 147 8.56 4.61 0.67
CA ALA A 147 7.86 3.97 -0.45
C ALA A 147 6.66 3.13 -0.01
N CYS A 148 6.76 2.49 1.16
CA CYS A 148 5.71 1.66 1.73
C CYS A 148 4.42 2.46 1.98
N LYS A 149 4.54 3.62 2.64
CA LYS A 149 3.39 4.47 2.94
C LYS A 149 2.67 4.96 1.67
N PRO A 150 3.37 5.50 0.65
CA PRO A 150 2.73 5.85 -0.62
C PRO A 150 2.03 4.70 -1.32
N VAL A 151 2.70 3.55 -1.46
CA VAL A 151 2.16 2.42 -2.20
C VAL A 151 0.98 1.79 -1.48
N ALA A 152 1.07 1.59 -0.16
CA ALA A 152 -0.07 1.11 0.63
C ALA A 152 -1.23 2.12 0.59
N GLY A 153 -0.95 3.42 0.75
CA GLY A 153 -1.99 4.46 0.68
C GLY A 153 -2.72 4.49 -0.67
N TRP A 154 -2.00 4.47 -1.80
CA TRP A 154 -2.68 4.41 -3.11
C TRP A 154 -3.42 3.10 -3.33
N PHE A 155 -2.80 1.96 -2.96
CA PHE A 155 -3.39 0.64 -3.13
C PHE A 155 -4.71 0.50 -2.38
N PHE A 156 -4.75 0.88 -1.10
CA PHE A 156 -5.96 0.76 -0.28
C PHE A 156 -6.98 1.87 -0.54
N ARG A 157 -6.57 3.06 -0.97
CA ARG A 157 -7.52 4.06 -1.51
C ARG A 157 -8.33 3.47 -2.67
N ASP A 158 -7.63 2.85 -3.63
CA ASP A 158 -8.26 2.26 -4.80
C ASP A 158 -9.10 1.03 -4.41
N ALA A 159 -8.58 0.18 -3.51
CA ALA A 159 -9.33 -0.97 -2.97
C ALA A 159 -10.64 -0.55 -2.30
N ILE A 160 -10.63 0.48 -1.44
CA ILE A 160 -11.81 0.96 -0.72
C ILE A 160 -12.85 1.50 -1.70
N GLN A 161 -12.42 2.24 -2.73
CA GLN A 161 -13.32 2.74 -3.76
C GLN A 161 -13.95 1.58 -4.56
N GLU A 162 -13.15 0.59 -4.95
CA GLU A 162 -13.63 -0.61 -5.65
C GLU A 162 -14.61 -1.41 -4.78
N CYS A 163 -14.33 -1.57 -3.48
CA CYS A 163 -15.24 -2.24 -2.54
C CYS A 163 -16.61 -1.56 -2.48
N ARG A 164 -16.64 -0.23 -2.46
CA ARG A 164 -17.88 0.56 -2.46
C ARG A 164 -18.70 0.31 -3.73
N GLU A 165 -18.03 0.31 -4.88
CA GLU A 165 -18.67 0.11 -6.19
C GLU A 165 -19.09 -1.33 -6.43
N ALA A 166 -18.32 -2.31 -5.94
CA ALA A 166 -18.68 -3.72 -5.97
C ALA A 166 -19.95 -4.02 -5.15
N CYS A 167 -20.20 -3.26 -4.08
CA CYS A 167 -21.44 -3.35 -3.30
C CYS A 167 -22.66 -2.70 -4.01
N GLY A 168 -22.50 -2.16 -5.22
CA GLY A 168 -23.56 -1.53 -6.00
C GLY A 168 -24.23 -0.35 -5.26
N GLY A 169 -25.54 -0.18 -5.48
CA GLY A 169 -26.30 0.90 -4.84
C GLY A 169 -26.29 0.84 -3.30
N HIS A 170 -26.29 -0.36 -2.72
CA HIS A 170 -26.22 -0.51 -1.25
C HIS A 170 -24.88 -0.03 -0.68
N GLY A 171 -23.79 -0.14 -1.43
CA GLY A 171 -22.48 0.39 -1.04
C GLY A 171 -22.44 1.92 -0.88
N TYR A 172 -23.42 2.64 -1.43
CA TYR A 172 -23.54 4.10 -1.26
C TYR A 172 -24.24 4.51 0.04
N LEU A 173 -24.96 3.58 0.69
CA LEU A 173 -25.71 3.89 1.90
C LEU A 173 -24.76 4.15 3.08
N LYS A 174 -25.10 5.13 3.93
CA LYS A 174 -24.37 5.38 5.18
C LYS A 174 -24.25 4.12 6.04
N ALA A 175 -25.30 3.30 6.08
CA ALA A 175 -25.33 2.04 6.83
C ALA A 175 -24.33 0.98 6.32
N ALA A 176 -23.82 1.11 5.09
CA ALA A 176 -22.78 0.24 4.57
C ALA A 176 -21.39 0.56 5.16
N GLY A 177 -21.17 1.74 5.73
CA GLY A 177 -19.92 2.12 6.40
C GLY A 177 -18.73 2.42 5.49
N ILE A 178 -18.74 1.97 4.22
CA ILE A 178 -17.60 2.13 3.29
C ILE A 178 -17.32 3.61 2.96
N GLY A 179 -18.35 4.44 2.90
CA GLY A 179 -18.19 5.89 2.65
C GLY A 179 -17.36 6.60 3.72
N ASP A 180 -17.55 6.22 4.99
CA ASP A 180 -16.77 6.77 6.11
C ASP A 180 -15.34 6.23 6.09
N ILE A 181 -15.17 4.93 5.85
CA ILE A 181 -13.85 4.31 5.69
C ILE A 181 -13.03 5.03 4.61
N ARG A 182 -13.65 5.35 3.47
CA ARG A 182 -13.00 6.12 2.40
C ARG A 182 -12.59 7.50 2.87
N ASN A 183 -13.52 8.25 3.47
CA ASN A 183 -13.27 9.62 3.93
C ASN A 183 -12.14 9.68 4.96
N ASP A 184 -12.11 8.72 5.89
CA ASP A 184 -11.08 8.65 6.94
C ASP A 184 -9.73 8.19 6.35
N HIS A 185 -9.75 7.34 5.33
CA HIS A 185 -8.54 6.87 4.67
C HIS A 185 -7.84 7.96 3.84
N ASP A 186 -8.57 8.90 3.23
CA ASP A 186 -8.02 9.89 2.29
C ASP A 186 -6.87 10.72 2.87
N ALA A 187 -6.91 11.04 4.17
CA ALA A 187 -5.83 11.77 4.86
C ALA A 187 -4.48 11.03 4.82
N ASN A 188 -4.50 9.68 4.79
CA ASN A 188 -3.29 8.86 4.74
C ASN A 188 -2.45 9.09 3.49
N CYS A 189 -3.05 9.59 2.40
CA CYS A 189 -2.31 9.92 1.18
C CYS A 189 -1.50 11.22 1.29
N THR A 190 -1.70 12.02 2.34
CA THR A 190 -1.20 13.39 2.41
C THR A 190 -0.35 13.67 3.66
N TYR A 191 -0.82 13.29 4.86
CA TYR A 191 -0.10 13.60 6.09
C TYR A 191 1.19 12.77 6.25
N GLU A 192 2.08 13.17 7.17
CA GLU A 192 3.40 12.55 7.37
C GLU A 192 4.28 12.48 6.10
N GLY A 193 3.95 13.33 5.13
CA GLY A 193 4.57 13.47 3.82
C GLY A 193 3.62 13.10 2.68
N GLU A 194 3.48 14.01 1.71
CA GLU A 194 2.68 13.77 0.51
C GLU A 194 3.30 12.62 -0.32
N ASN A 195 2.47 11.73 -0.84
CA ASN A 195 2.91 10.46 -1.41
C ASN A 195 3.86 10.62 -2.63
N HIS A 196 3.61 11.57 -3.53
CA HIS A 196 4.46 11.84 -4.69
C HIS A 196 5.80 12.46 -4.32
N VAL A 197 5.90 13.18 -3.19
CA VAL A 197 7.16 13.69 -2.65
C VAL A 197 7.93 12.59 -1.90
N LEU A 198 7.24 11.78 -1.11
CA LEU A 198 7.87 10.73 -0.30
C LEU A 198 8.56 9.66 -1.13
N ILE A 199 7.89 9.16 -2.18
CA ILE A 199 8.44 8.09 -3.04
C ILE A 199 9.81 8.48 -3.65
N GLN A 200 10.07 9.78 -3.80
CA GLN A 200 11.34 10.29 -4.33
C GLN A 200 12.51 10.06 -3.38
N GLN A 201 12.28 9.96 -2.08
CA GLN A 201 13.34 9.67 -1.10
C GLN A 201 13.91 8.26 -1.35
N THR A 202 13.05 7.31 -1.68
CA THR A 202 13.43 5.93 -2.03
C THR A 202 14.17 5.86 -3.35
N SER A 203 13.64 6.47 -4.40
CA SER A 203 14.30 6.45 -5.71
C SER A 203 15.66 7.14 -5.69
N ASN A 204 15.79 8.26 -4.97
CA ASN A 204 17.07 8.93 -4.78
C ASN A 204 18.08 8.08 -4.00
N TRP A 205 17.63 7.29 -3.01
CA TRP A 205 18.51 6.35 -2.32
C TRP A 205 18.97 5.20 -3.23
N LEU A 206 18.07 4.66 -4.06
CA LEU A 206 18.42 3.63 -5.05
C LEU A 206 19.43 4.14 -6.08
N ILE A 207 19.26 5.37 -6.59
CA ILE A 207 20.21 6.01 -7.51
C ILE A 207 21.61 6.11 -6.90
N LYS A 208 21.71 6.38 -5.59
CA LYS A 208 23.02 6.42 -4.90
C LYS A 208 23.72 5.07 -4.86
N GLN A 209 22.98 3.95 -4.93
CA GLN A 209 23.57 2.61 -5.00
C GLN A 209 24.21 2.32 -6.37
N TRP A 210 23.89 3.11 -7.41
CA TRP A 210 24.37 2.88 -8.77
C TRP A 210 25.89 2.82 -8.88
N SER A 211 26.62 3.67 -8.15
CA SER A 211 28.10 3.67 -8.17
C SER A 211 28.70 2.37 -7.63
N LEU A 212 28.03 1.71 -6.68
CA LEU A 212 28.43 0.40 -6.17
C LEU A 212 28.19 -0.68 -7.22
N ILE A 213 27.07 -0.61 -7.94
CA ILE A 213 26.74 -1.52 -9.05
C ILE A 213 27.79 -1.41 -10.16
N GLU A 214 28.12 -0.18 -10.59
CA GLU A 214 29.11 0.05 -11.65
C GLU A 214 30.51 -0.43 -11.27
N SER A 215 30.89 -0.28 -10.00
CA SER A 215 32.17 -0.73 -9.47
C SER A 215 32.19 -2.22 -9.08
N GLY A 216 31.10 -2.95 -9.28
CA GLY A 216 30.99 -4.37 -8.93
C GLY A 216 31.10 -4.64 -7.42
N LYS A 217 30.84 -3.64 -6.58
CA LYS A 217 30.92 -3.77 -5.13
C LYS A 217 29.64 -4.38 -4.58
N LYS A 218 29.80 -5.19 -3.53
CA LYS A 218 28.68 -5.80 -2.80
C LYS A 218 27.82 -4.71 -2.15
N ILE A 219 26.52 -4.79 -2.38
CA ILE A 219 25.49 -4.05 -1.64
C ILE A 219 24.94 -4.99 -0.57
N ALA A 220 24.98 -4.54 0.68
CA ALA A 220 24.42 -5.27 1.81
C ALA A 220 23.68 -4.27 2.69
N THR A 221 22.37 -4.50 2.90
CA THR A 221 21.55 -3.64 3.75
C THR A 221 21.02 -4.42 4.96
N PRO A 222 20.84 -3.79 6.13
CA PRO A 222 20.37 -4.47 7.35
C PRO A 222 19.08 -5.31 7.19
N MET A 223 18.11 -4.84 6.40
CA MET A 223 16.85 -5.54 6.08
C MET A 223 16.90 -6.28 4.75
N ARG A 224 18.06 -6.31 4.08
CA ARG A 224 18.30 -7.00 2.80
C ARG A 224 17.42 -6.53 1.65
N SER A 225 16.85 -5.32 1.74
CA SER A 225 15.93 -4.75 0.77
C SER A 225 16.56 -4.53 -0.62
N ALA A 226 17.88 -4.31 -0.67
CA ALA A 226 18.60 -3.98 -1.90
C ALA A 226 19.77 -4.92 -2.23
N ASP A 227 19.96 -6.01 -1.47
CA ASP A 227 21.10 -6.94 -1.64
C ASP A 227 21.21 -7.48 -3.07
N PHE A 228 20.06 -7.79 -3.70
CA PHE A 228 19.98 -8.34 -5.06
C PHE A 228 20.58 -7.42 -6.13
N LEU A 229 20.68 -6.11 -5.87
CA LEU A 229 21.29 -5.15 -6.79
C LEU A 229 22.78 -5.43 -7.03
N SER A 230 23.44 -6.16 -6.12
CA SER A 230 24.81 -6.66 -6.32
C SER A 230 24.95 -7.51 -7.59
N SER A 231 23.87 -8.18 -8.02
CA SER A 231 23.80 -9.05 -9.19
C SER A 231 23.11 -8.38 -10.38
N SER A 232 22.93 -7.05 -10.36
CA SER A 232 22.17 -6.30 -11.37
C SER A 232 22.64 -6.57 -12.81
N SER A 233 23.95 -6.68 -13.05
CA SER A 233 24.51 -6.94 -14.37
C SER A 233 24.13 -8.32 -14.93
N GLN A 234 23.97 -9.33 -14.07
CA GLN A 234 23.50 -10.65 -14.45
C GLN A 234 21.98 -10.67 -14.59
N ILE A 235 21.27 -10.07 -13.63
CA ILE A 235 19.81 -9.98 -13.64
C ILE A 235 19.32 -9.34 -14.94
N LEU A 236 19.91 -8.23 -15.38
CA LEU A 236 19.52 -7.52 -16.60
C LEU A 236 19.66 -8.35 -17.90
N LYS A 237 20.47 -9.42 -17.89
CA LYS A 237 20.59 -10.34 -19.04
C LYS A 237 19.43 -11.32 -19.13
N ASN A 238 18.72 -11.56 -18.03
CA ASN A 238 17.60 -12.47 -17.99
C ASN A 238 16.46 -11.97 -18.88
N LYS A 239 15.68 -12.93 -19.37
CA LYS A 239 14.48 -12.72 -20.18
C LYS A 239 13.32 -13.47 -19.54
N PHE A 240 12.11 -13.15 -19.98
CA PHE A 240 10.93 -13.91 -19.63
C PHE A 240 11.07 -15.37 -20.09
N THR A 241 10.96 -16.32 -19.16
CA THR A 241 11.18 -17.75 -19.42
C THR A 241 9.95 -18.63 -19.25
N ALA A 242 8.89 -18.16 -18.58
CA ALA A 242 7.73 -19.00 -18.27
C ALA A 242 7.01 -19.49 -19.53
N ASN A 243 6.71 -20.78 -19.56
CA ASN A 243 6.12 -21.43 -20.72
C ASN A 243 4.64 -21.77 -20.60
N ASN A 244 4.16 -21.84 -19.37
CA ASN A 244 2.81 -22.22 -18.99
C ASN A 244 2.38 -21.42 -17.73
N LEU A 245 1.14 -21.63 -17.30
CA LEU A 245 0.56 -20.91 -16.16
C LEU A 245 1.23 -21.30 -14.83
N GLU A 246 1.59 -22.56 -14.64
CA GLU A 246 2.25 -23.03 -13.42
C GLU A 246 3.60 -22.33 -13.22
N GLU A 247 4.41 -22.24 -14.28
CA GLU A 247 5.68 -21.51 -14.27
C GLU A 247 5.49 -20.01 -14.06
N MET A 248 4.43 -19.40 -14.61
CA MET A 248 4.14 -17.97 -14.42
C MET A 248 3.73 -17.66 -12.97
N CYS A 249 2.88 -18.50 -12.39
CA CYS A 249 2.44 -18.38 -11.01
C CYS A 249 3.49 -18.85 -10.00
N ASN A 250 4.64 -19.36 -10.45
CA ASN A 250 5.72 -19.74 -9.55
C ASN A 250 6.33 -18.50 -8.87
N PRO A 251 6.50 -18.49 -7.54
CA PRO A 251 7.04 -17.33 -6.84
C PRO A 251 8.41 -16.86 -7.33
N LYS A 252 9.26 -17.81 -7.73
CA LYS A 252 10.59 -17.49 -8.25
C LYS A 252 10.50 -16.66 -9.53
N THR A 253 9.63 -17.06 -10.46
CA THR A 253 9.42 -16.34 -11.73
C THR A 253 8.96 -14.91 -11.48
N ILE A 254 8.03 -14.73 -10.54
CA ILE A 254 7.50 -13.41 -10.18
C ILE A 254 8.61 -12.55 -9.54
N VAL A 255 9.34 -13.07 -8.55
CA VAL A 255 10.44 -12.33 -7.91
C VAL A 255 11.54 -11.97 -8.89
N ASP A 256 11.96 -12.91 -9.75
CA ASP A 256 12.97 -12.66 -10.78
C ASP A 256 12.53 -11.53 -11.74
N ALA A 257 11.25 -11.49 -12.12
CA ALA A 257 10.70 -10.42 -12.95
C ALA A 257 10.73 -9.05 -12.25
N TYR A 258 10.39 -9.00 -10.96
CA TYR A 258 10.49 -7.78 -10.16
C TYR A 258 11.94 -7.32 -9.96
N GLN A 259 12.87 -8.24 -9.68
CA GLN A 259 14.29 -7.90 -9.58
C GLN A 259 14.81 -7.32 -10.89
N TRP A 260 14.45 -7.95 -12.02
CA TRP A 260 14.77 -7.42 -13.34
C TRP A 260 14.18 -6.03 -13.55
N LEU A 261 12.90 -5.83 -13.21
CA LEU A 261 12.18 -4.56 -13.36
C LEU A 261 12.85 -3.44 -12.55
N VAL A 262 13.23 -3.71 -11.30
CA VAL A 262 13.91 -2.72 -10.45
C VAL A 262 15.30 -2.39 -11.01
N CYS A 263 16.09 -3.39 -11.42
CA CYS A 263 17.39 -3.15 -12.03
C CYS A 263 17.27 -2.33 -13.34
N TYR A 264 16.27 -2.64 -14.17
CA TYR A 264 16.02 -1.91 -15.42
C TYR A 264 15.61 -0.46 -15.16
N LEU A 265 14.62 -0.24 -14.29
CA LEU A 265 14.15 1.10 -13.92
C LEU A 265 15.26 1.92 -13.25
N LEU A 266 16.11 1.31 -12.43
CA LEU A 266 17.25 1.99 -11.82
C LEU A 266 18.24 2.47 -12.89
N LYS A 267 18.59 1.60 -13.84
CA LYS A 267 19.45 1.95 -14.97
C LYS A 267 18.83 3.04 -15.84
N ALA A 268 17.56 2.90 -16.20
CA ALA A 268 16.84 3.87 -17.01
C ALA A 268 16.75 5.24 -16.33
N THR A 269 16.44 5.27 -15.03
CA THR A 269 16.40 6.49 -14.22
C THR A 269 17.77 7.16 -14.17
N LYS A 270 18.84 6.40 -13.94
CA LYS A 270 20.21 6.95 -13.93
C LYS A 270 20.62 7.53 -15.28
N ASN A 271 20.35 6.80 -16.37
CA ASN A 271 20.63 7.29 -17.72
C ASN A 271 19.89 8.60 -18.01
N LYS A 272 18.59 8.68 -17.65
CA LYS A 272 17.79 9.89 -17.82
C LYS A 272 18.37 11.05 -17.01
N LEU A 273 18.73 10.81 -15.75
CA LEU A 273 19.35 11.81 -14.89
C LEU A 273 20.65 12.34 -15.49
N ASP A 274 21.52 11.45 -15.97
CA ASP A 274 22.80 11.83 -16.58
C ASP A 274 22.62 12.62 -17.87
N THR A 275 21.65 12.26 -18.71
CA THR A 275 21.32 13.03 -19.91
C THR A 275 20.89 14.46 -19.56
N LEU A 276 20.03 14.62 -18.54
CA LEU A 276 19.57 15.94 -18.09
C LEU A 276 20.70 16.76 -17.47
N LEU A 277 21.55 16.13 -16.64
CA LEU A 277 22.72 16.77 -16.06
C LEU A 277 23.71 17.26 -17.13
N ARG A 278 23.95 16.47 -18.19
CA ARG A 278 24.81 16.89 -19.30
C ARG A 278 24.21 18.04 -20.12
N LYS A 279 22.88 18.13 -20.17
CA LYS A 279 22.18 19.15 -20.96
C LYS A 279 22.14 20.50 -20.24
N ASP A 280 21.68 20.51 -18.98
CA ASP A 280 21.34 21.73 -18.26
C ASP A 280 22.27 22.02 -17.06
N GLY A 281 23.09 21.05 -16.63
CA GLY A 281 24.05 21.20 -15.52
C GLY A 281 23.44 21.28 -14.11
N ASP A 282 22.13 21.53 -14.00
CA ASP A 282 21.43 21.71 -12.73
C ASP A 282 20.92 20.37 -12.17
N GLU A 283 21.49 19.96 -11.03
CA GLU A 283 21.14 18.71 -10.36
C GLU A 283 19.71 18.69 -9.81
N PHE A 284 19.21 19.83 -9.33
CA PHE A 284 17.88 19.94 -8.79
C PHE A 284 16.83 19.69 -9.88
N TRP A 285 16.96 20.39 -11.01
CA TRP A 285 16.03 20.22 -12.13
C TRP A 285 16.17 18.87 -12.81
N ALA A 286 17.38 18.32 -12.92
CA ALA A 286 17.59 16.98 -13.47
C ALA A 286 16.88 15.89 -12.62
N LYS A 287 16.94 16.01 -11.29
CA LYS A 287 16.20 15.13 -10.37
C LYS A 287 14.69 15.31 -10.47
N ASN A 288 14.20 16.54 -10.55
CA ASN A 288 12.77 16.82 -10.72
C ASN A 288 12.23 16.24 -12.04
N ASN A 289 12.95 16.47 -13.14
CA ASN A 289 12.52 16.12 -14.49
C ASN A 289 12.71 14.62 -14.83
N SER A 290 13.26 13.84 -13.91
CA SER A 290 13.37 12.37 -14.00
C SER A 290 12.34 11.62 -13.14
N GLN A 291 11.41 12.30 -12.47
CA GLN A 291 10.47 11.63 -11.55
C GLN A 291 9.37 10.83 -12.25
N VAL A 292 8.57 11.45 -13.11
CA VAL A 292 7.23 10.96 -13.49
C VAL A 292 7.20 9.54 -14.03
N PHE A 293 8.03 9.24 -15.03
CA PHE A 293 8.05 7.93 -15.71
C PHE A 293 9.25 7.04 -15.32
N TYR A 294 10.20 7.57 -14.54
CA TYR A 294 11.41 6.83 -14.16
C TYR A 294 11.48 6.65 -12.64
N ALA A 295 11.92 7.67 -11.90
CA ALA A 295 12.19 7.54 -10.46
C ALA A 295 10.95 7.14 -9.63
N LYS A 296 9.75 7.61 -9.98
CA LYS A 296 8.50 7.18 -9.30
C LYS A 296 8.26 5.69 -9.51
N SER A 297 8.31 5.23 -10.77
CA SER A 297 8.13 3.81 -11.12
C SER A 297 9.16 2.92 -10.44
N LEU A 298 10.41 3.38 -10.36
CA LEU A 298 11.49 2.70 -9.63
C LEU A 298 11.16 2.50 -8.15
N GLY A 299 10.69 3.55 -7.46
CA GLY A 299 10.33 3.46 -6.04
C GLY A 299 9.16 2.50 -5.80
N ILE A 300 8.16 2.49 -6.69
CA ILE A 300 7.01 1.58 -6.60
C ILE A 300 7.44 0.12 -6.83
N ALA A 301 8.16 -0.16 -7.92
CA ALA A 301 8.61 -1.51 -8.23
C ALA A 301 9.54 -2.08 -7.14
N PHE A 302 10.40 -1.23 -6.56
CA PHE A 302 11.29 -1.62 -5.46
C PHE A 302 10.53 -2.09 -4.23
N ILE A 303 9.53 -1.32 -3.79
CA ILE A 303 8.80 -1.69 -2.56
C ILE A 303 7.88 -2.89 -2.79
N GLN A 304 7.27 -3.02 -3.98
CA GLN A 304 6.48 -4.20 -4.34
C GLN A 304 7.35 -5.47 -4.40
N HIS A 305 8.57 -5.38 -4.95
CA HIS A 305 9.55 -6.46 -4.86
C HIS A 305 9.81 -6.83 -3.40
N PHE A 306 10.04 -5.85 -2.53
CA PHE A 306 10.41 -6.12 -1.15
C PHE A 306 9.24 -6.70 -0.34
N PHE A 307 8.01 -6.30 -0.62
CA PHE A 307 6.81 -6.93 -0.09
C PHE A 307 6.77 -8.42 -0.41
N LEU A 308 6.97 -8.78 -1.68
CA LEU A 308 7.00 -10.16 -2.14
C LEU A 308 8.17 -10.93 -1.51
N GLN A 309 9.38 -10.37 -1.54
CA GLN A 309 10.57 -11.00 -0.96
C GLN A 309 10.35 -11.35 0.52
N HIS A 310 9.76 -10.44 1.30
CA HIS A 310 9.45 -10.70 2.70
C HIS A 310 8.35 -11.77 2.86
N MET A 311 7.28 -11.67 2.06
CA MET A 311 6.18 -12.64 2.08
C MET A 311 6.66 -14.07 1.81
N LEU A 312 7.65 -14.28 0.94
CA LEU A 312 8.21 -15.61 0.72
C LEU A 312 8.86 -16.20 1.96
N GLY A 313 9.62 -15.41 2.72
CA GLY A 313 10.17 -15.85 3.99
C GLY A 313 9.07 -16.28 4.98
N VAL A 314 7.99 -15.49 5.06
CA VAL A 314 6.82 -15.83 5.89
C VAL A 314 6.18 -17.16 5.47
N ILE A 315 6.05 -17.39 4.16
CA ILE A 315 5.49 -18.63 3.60
C ILE A 315 6.38 -19.85 3.91
N GLU A 316 7.70 -19.70 3.81
CA GLU A 316 8.67 -20.75 4.11
C GLU A 316 8.62 -21.17 5.59
N GLU A 317 8.42 -20.21 6.49
CA GLU A 317 8.31 -20.42 7.94
C GLU A 317 6.93 -20.92 8.38
N ALA A 318 5.91 -20.85 7.52
CA ALA A 318 4.56 -21.31 7.86
C ALA A 318 4.53 -22.84 8.13
N PRO A 319 4.07 -23.29 9.31
CA PRO A 319 4.17 -24.70 9.71
C PRO A 319 3.16 -25.61 8.99
N ASP A 320 1.98 -25.08 8.64
CA ASP A 320 0.91 -25.84 8.00
C ASP A 320 1.01 -25.72 6.46
N VAL A 321 1.01 -26.86 5.78
CA VAL A 321 1.14 -26.94 4.31
C VAL A 321 -0.06 -26.37 3.56
N ASN A 322 -1.27 -26.49 4.12
CA ASN A 322 -2.48 -25.95 3.50
C ASN A 322 -2.48 -24.43 3.60
N ILE A 323 -2.09 -23.89 4.76
CA ILE A 323 -1.90 -22.44 4.94
C ILE A 323 -0.84 -21.94 3.95
N ARG A 324 0.30 -22.65 3.83
CA ARG A 324 1.36 -22.31 2.88
C ARG A 324 0.84 -22.23 1.45
N ASN A 325 0.05 -23.22 1.01
CA ASN A 325 -0.52 -23.25 -0.33
C ASN A 325 -1.45 -22.06 -0.60
N VAL A 326 -2.30 -21.70 0.36
CA VAL A 326 -3.20 -20.54 0.24
C VAL A 326 -2.40 -19.23 0.20
N LEU A 327 -1.39 -19.08 1.07
CA LEU A 327 -0.52 -17.91 1.07
C LEU A 327 0.29 -17.78 -0.23
N LEU A 328 0.71 -18.90 -0.84
CA LEU A 328 1.37 -18.92 -2.16
C LEU A 328 0.45 -18.43 -3.27
N ARG A 329 -0.85 -18.77 -3.24
CA ARG A 329 -1.83 -18.23 -4.20
C ARG A 329 -2.03 -16.73 -4.03
N LEU A 330 -2.17 -16.26 -2.78
CA LEU A 330 -2.29 -14.83 -2.48
C LEU A 330 -1.03 -14.06 -2.89
N PHE A 331 0.16 -14.60 -2.59
CA PHE A 331 1.44 -14.06 -3.05
C PHE A 331 1.44 -13.86 -4.57
N SER A 332 1.08 -14.92 -5.30
CA SER A 332 1.15 -14.93 -6.76
C SER A 332 0.13 -13.99 -7.36
N LEU A 333 -1.09 -13.94 -6.81
CA LEU A 333 -2.15 -13.05 -7.28
C LEU A 333 -1.76 -11.58 -7.11
N TYR A 334 -1.27 -11.20 -5.93
CA TYR A 334 -0.79 -9.83 -5.69
C TYR A 334 0.40 -9.49 -6.60
N GLY A 335 1.35 -10.42 -6.73
CA GLY A 335 2.54 -10.25 -7.54
C GLY A 335 2.22 -10.00 -9.00
N LEU A 336 1.38 -10.85 -9.61
CA LEU A 336 0.96 -10.72 -11.01
C LEU A 336 0.08 -9.49 -11.24
N PHE A 337 -0.91 -9.23 -10.36
CA PHE A 337 -1.79 -8.06 -10.48
C PHE A 337 -1.03 -6.73 -10.41
N SER A 338 -0.01 -6.66 -9.56
CA SER A 338 0.85 -5.47 -9.47
C SER A 338 1.84 -5.38 -10.63
N LEU A 339 2.34 -6.52 -11.13
CA LEU A 339 3.30 -6.59 -12.24
C LEU A 339 2.66 -6.26 -13.59
N GLU A 340 1.38 -6.59 -13.77
CA GLU A 340 0.59 -6.28 -14.97
C GLU A 340 0.67 -4.79 -15.33
N LYS A 341 0.64 -3.92 -14.32
CA LYS A 341 0.77 -2.45 -14.46
C LYS A 341 2.11 -2.00 -15.04
N PHE A 342 3.12 -2.88 -15.04
CA PHE A 342 4.46 -2.65 -15.59
C PHE A 342 4.72 -3.41 -16.89
N LEU A 343 3.72 -4.05 -17.51
CA LEU A 343 3.89 -4.78 -18.77
C LEU A 343 4.62 -3.93 -19.81
N ALA A 344 4.16 -2.69 -20.05
CA ALA A 344 4.79 -1.78 -21.01
C ALA A 344 6.30 -1.59 -20.74
N THR A 345 6.70 -1.43 -19.48
CA THR A 345 8.10 -1.29 -19.07
C THR A 345 8.91 -2.57 -19.27
N LEU A 346 8.32 -3.74 -19.01
CA LEU A 346 8.96 -5.04 -19.25
C LEU A 346 9.24 -5.28 -20.74
N TYR A 347 8.34 -4.83 -21.63
CA TYR A 347 8.55 -4.87 -23.08
C TYR A 347 9.55 -3.81 -23.55
N GLU A 348 9.47 -2.58 -23.05
CA GLU A 348 10.39 -1.49 -23.41
C GLU A 348 11.85 -1.85 -23.11
N GLY A 349 12.13 -2.43 -21.93
CA GLY A 349 13.48 -2.89 -21.60
C GLY A 349 13.83 -4.27 -22.16
N GLY A 350 12.92 -4.89 -22.91
CA GLY A 350 13.14 -6.14 -23.64
C GLY A 350 13.24 -7.38 -22.76
N TYR A 351 12.68 -7.38 -21.54
CA TYR A 351 12.54 -8.61 -20.74
C TYR A 351 11.59 -9.60 -21.41
N SER A 352 10.46 -9.08 -21.89
CA SER A 352 9.41 -9.83 -22.57
C SER A 352 9.34 -9.48 -24.04
N GLN A 353 8.95 -10.44 -24.88
CA GLN A 353 8.70 -10.26 -26.31
C GLN A 353 7.49 -11.08 -26.74
N GLY A 354 6.79 -10.61 -27.78
CA GLY A 354 5.57 -11.27 -28.27
C GLY A 354 4.42 -11.27 -27.25
N PRO A 355 3.30 -11.96 -27.54
CA PRO A 355 2.09 -11.89 -26.71
C PRO A 355 2.11 -12.80 -25.46
N LYS A 356 3.07 -13.73 -25.38
CA LYS A 356 3.06 -14.82 -24.40
C LYS A 356 3.07 -14.35 -22.95
N ALA A 357 3.93 -13.38 -22.61
CA ALA A 357 4.05 -12.89 -21.23
C ALA A 357 2.76 -12.22 -20.77
N THR A 358 2.20 -11.32 -21.57
CA THR A 358 0.89 -10.69 -21.30
C THR A 358 -0.21 -11.73 -21.13
N TYR A 359 -0.31 -12.69 -22.04
CA TYR A 359 -1.30 -13.76 -21.95
C TYR A 359 -1.18 -14.55 -20.64
N LEU A 360 0.02 -15.03 -20.30
CA LEU A 360 0.24 -15.83 -19.09
C LEU A 360 -0.02 -15.03 -17.81
N ILE A 361 0.32 -13.74 -17.78
CA ILE A 361 0.04 -12.87 -16.62
C ILE A 361 -1.47 -12.68 -16.44
N HIS A 362 -2.20 -12.35 -17.51
CA HIS A 362 -3.66 -12.15 -17.44
C HIS A 362 -4.38 -13.44 -17.04
N GLU A 363 -4.10 -14.56 -17.70
CA GLU A 363 -4.70 -15.85 -17.39
C GLU A 363 -4.29 -16.35 -15.99
N GLY A 364 -3.06 -16.08 -15.56
CA GLY A 364 -2.61 -16.37 -14.20
C GLY A 364 -3.42 -15.62 -13.14
N ILE A 365 -3.67 -14.32 -13.35
CA ILE A 365 -4.53 -13.52 -12.45
C ILE A 365 -5.95 -14.11 -12.39
N LEU A 366 -6.55 -14.42 -13.54
CA LEU A 366 -7.92 -14.94 -13.59
C LEU A 366 -8.03 -16.34 -12.96
N THR A 367 -7.05 -17.21 -13.21
CA THR A 367 -6.99 -18.56 -12.62
C THR A 367 -6.85 -18.48 -11.11
N LEU A 368 -5.91 -17.66 -10.60
CA LEU A 368 -5.72 -17.47 -9.17
C LEU A 368 -6.94 -16.83 -8.48
N CYS A 369 -7.65 -15.91 -9.16
CA CYS A 369 -8.92 -15.39 -8.66
C CYS A 369 -9.95 -16.52 -8.50
N SER A 370 -10.07 -17.40 -9.49
CA SER A 370 -10.97 -18.56 -9.41
C SER A 370 -10.57 -19.51 -8.28
N ASP A 371 -9.27 -19.79 -8.12
CA ASP A 371 -8.74 -20.71 -7.10
C ASP A 371 -8.88 -20.18 -5.66
N ILE A 372 -8.92 -18.86 -5.48
CA ILE A 372 -9.07 -18.20 -4.17
C ILE A 372 -10.54 -17.97 -3.82
N LYS A 373 -11.43 -17.91 -4.82
CA LYS A 373 -12.83 -17.50 -4.64
C LYS A 373 -13.57 -18.32 -3.60
N ASP A 374 -13.40 -19.64 -3.59
CA ASP A 374 -14.08 -20.52 -2.62
C ASP A 374 -13.59 -20.31 -1.18
N ASP A 375 -12.35 -19.86 -1.00
CA ASP A 375 -11.76 -19.54 0.30
C ASP A 375 -11.95 -18.06 0.68
N ALA A 376 -12.49 -17.22 -0.20
CA ALA A 376 -12.44 -15.76 -0.05
C ALA A 376 -13.12 -15.25 1.23
N VAL A 377 -14.26 -15.84 1.62
CA VAL A 377 -14.97 -15.48 2.86
C VAL A 377 -14.16 -15.89 4.09
N ALA A 378 -13.65 -17.12 4.12
CA ALA A 378 -12.83 -17.60 5.23
C ALA A 378 -11.53 -16.79 5.36
N LEU A 379 -10.90 -16.44 4.24
CA LEU A 379 -9.71 -15.61 4.18
C LEU A 379 -9.94 -14.21 4.72
N ILE A 380 -11.03 -13.54 4.33
CA ILE A 380 -11.29 -12.20 4.86
C ILE A 380 -11.69 -12.26 6.33
N ASP A 381 -12.43 -13.30 6.74
CA ASP A 381 -12.84 -13.49 8.14
C ASP A 381 -11.66 -13.74 9.09
N ALA A 382 -10.58 -14.39 8.62
CA ALA A 382 -9.37 -14.61 9.40
C ALA A 382 -8.66 -13.31 9.83
N VAL A 383 -8.91 -12.20 9.12
CA VAL A 383 -8.33 -10.88 9.42
C VAL A 383 -9.39 -9.80 9.71
N ALA A 384 -10.67 -10.15 9.64
CA ALA A 384 -11.77 -9.22 9.86
C ALA A 384 -11.84 -8.77 11.32
N PRO A 385 -12.07 -7.47 11.59
CA PRO A 385 -12.39 -7.03 12.94
C PRO A 385 -13.81 -7.45 13.33
N PRO A 386 -14.14 -7.50 14.64
CA PRO A 386 -15.50 -7.75 15.10
C PRO A 386 -16.52 -6.76 14.52
N ASP A 387 -17.77 -7.19 14.38
CA ASP A 387 -18.83 -6.42 13.69
C ASP A 387 -19.07 -5.03 14.29
N PHE A 388 -18.85 -4.83 15.59
CA PHE A 388 -18.99 -3.50 16.21
C PHE A 388 -17.91 -2.51 15.75
N ILE A 389 -16.71 -2.98 15.39
CA ILE A 389 -15.63 -2.17 14.81
C ILE A 389 -15.88 -1.98 13.31
N LEU A 390 -16.34 -3.04 12.64
CA LEU A 390 -16.68 -3.00 11.22
C LEU A 390 -17.80 -2.00 10.94
N ASN A 391 -18.81 -1.97 11.83
CA ASN A 391 -19.94 -1.05 11.83
C ASN A 391 -20.62 -0.93 10.46
N SER A 392 -20.94 -2.07 9.85
CA SER A 392 -21.54 -2.15 8.53
C SER A 392 -22.64 -3.20 8.48
N VAL A 393 -23.82 -2.83 7.99
CA VAL A 393 -24.94 -3.77 7.81
C VAL A 393 -24.71 -4.76 6.66
N LEU A 394 -23.87 -4.39 5.68
CA LEU A 394 -23.56 -5.25 4.54
C LEU A 394 -22.46 -6.26 4.88
N GLY A 395 -21.56 -5.88 5.78
CA GLY A 395 -20.43 -6.71 6.20
C GLY A 395 -20.65 -7.51 7.47
N ALA A 396 -21.87 -7.55 8.02
CA ALA A 396 -22.15 -8.28 9.26
C ALA A 396 -21.81 -9.78 9.11
N SER A 397 -21.20 -10.35 10.15
CA SER A 397 -20.71 -11.74 10.16
C SER A 397 -21.83 -12.79 10.08
N ASP A 398 -23.07 -12.41 10.37
CA ASP A 398 -24.24 -13.30 10.29
C ASP A 398 -24.77 -13.52 8.86
N GLY A 399 -24.28 -12.75 7.88
CA GLY A 399 -24.74 -12.79 6.48
C GLY A 399 -26.19 -12.32 6.27
N GLN A 400 -26.86 -11.79 7.29
CA GLN A 400 -28.28 -11.38 7.24
C GLN A 400 -28.45 -9.98 6.66
N VAL A 401 -27.79 -9.70 5.53
CA VAL A 401 -27.63 -8.37 4.91
C VAL A 401 -28.96 -7.62 4.80
N TYR A 402 -30.00 -8.22 4.23
CA TYR A 402 -31.27 -7.55 3.98
C TYR A 402 -32.06 -7.26 5.27
N LYS A 403 -32.00 -8.16 6.25
CA LYS A 403 -32.63 -7.97 7.57
C LYS A 403 -31.94 -6.84 8.34
N ASN A 404 -30.60 -6.80 8.27
CA ASN A 404 -29.80 -5.76 8.92
C ASN A 404 -30.02 -4.41 8.24
N LEU A 405 -30.11 -4.38 6.91
CA LEU A 405 -30.41 -3.17 6.15
C LEU A 405 -31.81 -2.62 6.48
N GLN A 406 -32.84 -3.46 6.45
CA GLN A 406 -34.20 -3.08 6.80
C GLN A 406 -34.26 -2.55 8.25
N SER A 407 -33.60 -3.23 9.19
CA SER A 407 -33.52 -2.82 10.58
C SER A 407 -32.85 -1.46 10.75
N ALA A 408 -31.77 -1.18 10.02
CA ALA A 408 -31.08 0.10 10.06
C ALA A 408 -31.95 1.24 9.51
N ILE A 409 -32.71 1.00 8.43
CA ILE A 409 -33.64 1.98 7.87
C ILE A 409 -34.74 2.32 8.89
N PHE A 410 -35.39 1.32 9.49
CA PHE A 410 -36.48 1.56 10.44
C PHE A 410 -36.03 2.17 11.78
N ARG A 411 -34.80 1.89 12.22
CA ARG A 411 -34.24 2.49 13.44
C ARG A 411 -33.74 3.91 13.24
N ASN A 412 -33.58 4.37 12.00
CA ASN A 412 -33.14 5.74 11.73
C ASN A 412 -34.22 6.72 12.22
N PRO A 413 -33.87 7.71 13.07
CA PRO A 413 -34.81 8.71 13.56
C PRO A 413 -35.62 9.34 12.42
N TYR A 414 -36.93 9.51 12.65
CA TYR A 414 -37.86 10.14 11.72
C TYR A 414 -38.07 9.40 10.38
N SER A 415 -37.54 8.18 10.21
CA SER A 415 -37.67 7.39 8.96
C SER A 415 -39.13 7.16 8.50
N MET A 416 -40.05 7.05 9.46
CA MET A 416 -41.49 6.87 9.21
C MET A 416 -42.31 8.13 9.52
N SER A 417 -41.64 9.26 9.77
CA SER A 417 -42.27 10.54 10.11
C SER A 417 -42.26 11.50 8.93
N ARG A 418 -43.23 12.41 8.86
CA ARG A 418 -43.15 13.53 7.90
C ARG A 418 -42.07 14.51 8.36
N PRO A 419 -41.25 15.07 7.44
CA PRO A 419 -40.32 16.14 7.79
C PRO A 419 -41.05 17.30 8.45
N SER A 420 -40.48 17.94 9.47
CA SER A 420 -41.17 19.02 10.22
C SER A 420 -41.68 20.16 9.33
N TRP A 421 -40.98 20.43 8.23
CA TRP A 421 -41.27 21.46 7.24
C TRP A 421 -42.21 21.01 6.10
N TRP A 422 -42.79 19.81 6.17
CA TRP A 422 -43.63 19.29 5.07
C TRP A 422 -44.82 20.21 4.76
N GLN A 423 -45.41 20.83 5.79
CA GLN A 423 -46.53 21.76 5.66
C GLN A 423 -46.14 23.04 4.92
N ASP A 424 -44.93 23.53 5.12
CA ASP A 424 -44.44 24.76 4.48
C ASP A 424 -44.36 24.60 2.95
N ILE A 425 -44.05 23.39 2.48
CA ILE A 425 -43.99 23.06 1.05
C ILE A 425 -45.39 22.88 0.46
N VAL A 426 -46.28 22.14 1.13
CA VAL A 426 -47.62 21.88 0.56
C VAL A 426 -48.57 23.07 0.70
N THR A 427 -48.35 23.96 1.69
CA THR A 427 -49.17 25.17 1.91
C THR A 427 -48.49 26.45 1.40
N TRP A 428 -47.37 26.34 0.70
CA TRP A 428 -46.59 27.46 0.11
C TRP A 428 -47.50 28.55 -0.53
N ASN A 429 -48.51 28.16 -1.31
CA ASN A 429 -49.36 29.11 -2.04
C ASN A 429 -50.34 29.87 -1.12
N ALA A 430 -50.76 29.25 -0.02
CA ALA A 430 -51.58 29.91 1.01
C ALA A 430 -50.73 30.88 1.84
N ASN A 431 -49.46 30.55 2.06
CA ASN A 431 -48.51 31.39 2.81
C ASN A 431 -48.00 32.60 2.01
N ILE A 432 -48.00 32.56 0.67
CA ILE A 432 -47.66 33.71 -0.18
C ILE A 432 -48.76 34.77 -0.17
N LYS A 433 -50.04 34.39 -0.12
CA LYS A 433 -51.16 35.35 -0.05
C LYS A 433 -51.24 36.16 1.25
N ASN A 434 -50.54 35.74 2.31
CA ASN A 434 -50.48 36.46 3.59
C ASN A 434 -49.25 37.37 3.72
N LYS A 435 -48.38 37.45 2.70
CA LYS A 435 -47.16 38.28 2.70
C LYS A 435 -47.14 39.39 1.63
N LEU A 436 -48.21 39.51 0.84
CA LEU A 436 -48.56 40.66 0.00
C LEU A 436 -49.83 41.27 0.57
#